data_AF-A0A3R7IXM3-F1
#
_entry.id   AF-A0A3R7IXM3-F1
#
_cell.length_a   1.000
_cell.length_b   1.000
_cell.length_c   1.000
_cell.angle_alpha   90.00
_cell.angle_beta   90.00
_cell.angle_gamma   90.00
#
_symmetry.space_group_name_H-M   'P 1'
#
loop_
_entity.id
_entity.type
_entity.pdbx_description
1 polymer ?
#
loop_
_entity_poly.entity_id
_entity_poly.type
_entity_poly.pdbx_seq_one_letter_code
_entity_poly.pdbx_strand_id
1 'polypeptide(L)'
;MTMSELDATTGVVTLAEHVDGLGQSVARRLDDHGIETVADILIADEGALTDVSYVSETRAGLLRETADEIADDSDADPLVDSVEVVLEATLGEKLQITLAERDAWANAWNVIETEEPVEWVSGDGDNWHTRRLRMSESASGTAKEAREFDLVLAGDEIRVEDPPVEYVSAQPDAPGWDVESVGAVGRVSTSSLVQLQADDDKEKAKPDGDDTWRQYQHRGETA
;
A
#
# COMPACT_ATOMS: atom_id res chain seq x y z
N MET A 1 14.31 -13.56 -23.18
CA MET A 1 14.15 -13.44 -21.73
C MET A 1 14.68 -14.72 -21.12
N THR A 2 15.60 -14.59 -20.19
CA THR A 2 16.00 -15.66 -19.27
C THR A 2 15.24 -15.49 -17.96
N MET A 3 15.16 -16.54 -17.14
CA MET A 3 14.41 -16.52 -15.88
C MET A 3 14.87 -15.40 -14.93
N SER A 4 16.18 -15.06 -14.93
CA SER A 4 16.77 -13.93 -14.19
C SER A 4 16.45 -12.52 -14.74
N GLU A 5 15.67 -12.41 -15.82
CA GLU A 5 15.15 -11.13 -16.33
C GLU A 5 13.67 -10.91 -15.94
N LEU A 6 13.07 -11.85 -15.22
CA LEU A 6 11.71 -11.74 -14.73
C LEU A 6 11.73 -11.09 -13.34
N ASP A 7 10.83 -10.15 -13.10
CA ASP A 7 10.62 -9.49 -11.81
C ASP A 7 9.13 -9.60 -11.37
N ALA A 8 8.81 -9.05 -10.20
CA ALA A 8 7.45 -9.08 -9.62
C ALA A 8 6.35 -8.50 -10.54
N THR A 9 6.68 -7.56 -11.43
CA THR A 9 5.73 -6.97 -12.40
C THR A 9 5.54 -7.81 -13.67
N THR A 10 6.31 -8.89 -13.82
CA THR A 10 6.21 -9.81 -14.95
C THR A 10 4.81 -10.41 -15.03
N GLY A 11 4.17 -10.28 -16.19
CA GLY A 11 2.86 -10.86 -16.42
C GLY A 11 2.87 -12.40 -16.41
N VAL A 12 1.82 -13.03 -15.88
CA VAL A 12 1.70 -14.50 -15.79
C VAL A 12 1.78 -15.21 -17.15
N VAL A 13 1.39 -14.52 -18.24
CA VAL A 13 1.52 -15.03 -19.61
C VAL A 13 2.98 -15.11 -20.05
N THR A 14 3.80 -14.13 -19.68
CA THR A 14 5.25 -14.12 -19.92
C THR A 14 5.96 -15.13 -19.01
N LEU A 15 5.51 -15.26 -17.76
CA LEU A 15 5.97 -16.29 -16.83
C LEU A 15 5.78 -17.71 -17.39
N ALA A 16 4.64 -17.96 -18.03
CA ALA A 16 4.30 -19.26 -18.63
C ALA A 16 5.21 -19.70 -19.79
N GLU A 17 6.00 -18.79 -20.37
CA GLU A 17 7.00 -19.13 -21.36
C GLU A 17 8.26 -19.75 -20.74
N HIS A 18 8.43 -19.57 -19.42
CA HIS A 18 9.64 -19.95 -18.67
C HIS A 18 9.37 -21.06 -17.64
N VAL A 19 8.12 -21.23 -17.20
CA VAL A 19 7.74 -22.25 -16.21
C VAL A 19 7.23 -23.52 -16.88
N ASP A 20 8.01 -24.58 -16.77
CA ASP A 20 7.60 -25.92 -17.22
C ASP A 20 6.35 -26.38 -16.46
N GLY A 21 5.28 -26.63 -17.21
CA GLY A 21 3.99 -27.04 -16.64
C GLY A 21 3.01 -25.89 -16.40
N LEU A 22 3.36 -24.62 -16.66
CA LEU A 22 2.37 -23.53 -16.80
C LEU A 22 2.09 -23.30 -18.29
N GLY A 23 1.03 -23.90 -18.82
CA GLY A 23 0.65 -23.66 -20.23
C GLY A 23 0.02 -22.28 -20.41
N GLN A 24 0.18 -21.67 -21.60
CA GLN A 24 -0.45 -20.37 -21.91
C GLN A 24 -1.97 -20.30 -21.66
N SER A 25 -2.68 -21.43 -21.79
CA SER A 25 -4.12 -21.48 -21.51
C SER A 25 -4.46 -21.40 -20.03
N VAL A 26 -3.54 -21.79 -19.14
CA VAL A 26 -3.68 -21.62 -17.68
C VAL A 26 -3.28 -20.20 -17.30
N ALA A 27 -2.20 -19.68 -17.89
CA ALA A 27 -1.77 -18.30 -17.69
C ALA A 27 -2.86 -17.27 -18.06
N ARG A 28 -3.51 -17.43 -19.22
CA ARG A 28 -4.65 -16.58 -19.59
C ARG A 28 -5.82 -16.67 -18.61
N ARG A 29 -6.03 -17.84 -17.99
CA ARG A 29 -7.09 -17.98 -17.00
C ARG A 29 -6.74 -17.35 -15.66
N LEU A 30 -5.46 -17.39 -15.26
CA LEU A 30 -4.97 -16.66 -14.10
C LEU A 30 -5.21 -15.16 -14.31
N ASP A 31 -4.83 -14.65 -15.49
CA ASP A 31 -5.06 -13.28 -15.94
C ASP A 31 -6.57 -12.92 -15.92
N ASP A 32 -7.44 -13.75 -16.52
CA ASP A 32 -8.90 -13.58 -16.48
C ASP A 32 -9.50 -13.62 -15.05
N HIS A 33 -8.79 -14.20 -14.08
CA HIS A 33 -9.17 -14.29 -12.67
C HIS A 33 -8.52 -13.20 -11.81
N GLY A 34 -7.84 -12.22 -12.40
CA GLY A 34 -7.20 -11.10 -11.70
C GLY A 34 -5.84 -11.44 -11.09
N ILE A 35 -5.22 -12.53 -11.51
CA ILE A 35 -3.86 -12.92 -11.16
C ILE A 35 -2.99 -12.66 -12.39
N GLU A 36 -2.65 -11.39 -12.58
CA GLU A 36 -2.07 -10.87 -13.83
C GLU A 36 -0.54 -10.92 -13.80
N THR A 37 0.07 -10.84 -12.62
CA THR A 37 1.53 -10.72 -12.43
C THR A 37 2.11 -11.75 -11.46
N VAL A 38 3.44 -11.85 -11.42
CA VAL A 38 4.19 -12.62 -10.41
C VAL A 38 3.84 -12.15 -8.98
N ALA A 39 3.72 -10.85 -8.76
CA ALA A 39 3.29 -10.28 -7.47
C ALA A 39 1.89 -10.78 -7.06
N ASP A 40 0.95 -10.88 -8.01
CA ASP A 40 -0.39 -11.38 -7.71
C ASP A 40 -0.38 -12.85 -7.30
N ILE A 41 0.54 -13.67 -7.82
CA ILE A 41 0.70 -15.08 -7.41
C ILE A 41 1.18 -15.17 -5.94
N LEU A 42 2.08 -14.28 -5.53
CA LEU A 42 2.63 -14.23 -4.17
C LEU A 42 1.59 -13.73 -3.14
N ILE A 43 0.77 -12.76 -3.54
CA ILE A 43 -0.25 -12.15 -2.67
C ILE A 43 -1.54 -12.98 -2.64
N ALA A 44 -1.81 -13.78 -3.68
CA ALA A 44 -3.00 -14.63 -3.77
C ALA A 44 -3.16 -15.54 -2.54
N ASP A 45 -4.37 -15.53 -1.95
CA ASP A 45 -4.74 -16.43 -0.84
C ASP A 45 -4.53 -17.91 -1.20
N GLU A 46 -4.41 -18.77 -0.17
CA GLU A 46 -4.16 -20.22 -0.29
C GLU A 46 -5.12 -20.96 -1.24
N GLY A 47 -6.33 -20.44 -1.45
CA GLY A 47 -7.32 -20.98 -2.38
C GLY A 47 -7.39 -20.30 -3.76
N ALA A 48 -6.94 -19.05 -3.89
CA ALA A 48 -7.22 -18.21 -5.05
C ALA A 48 -6.62 -18.78 -6.35
N LEU A 49 -5.43 -19.38 -6.27
CA LEU A 49 -4.82 -20.09 -7.41
C LEU A 49 -5.60 -21.36 -7.75
N THR A 50 -6.04 -22.13 -6.76
CA THR A 50 -6.75 -23.41 -6.97
C THR A 50 -8.20 -23.24 -7.41
N ASP A 51 -8.80 -22.06 -7.22
CA ASP A 51 -10.11 -21.71 -7.77
C ASP A 51 -10.06 -21.57 -9.31
N VAL A 52 -8.86 -21.35 -9.88
CA VAL A 52 -8.68 -21.31 -11.32
C VAL A 52 -8.72 -22.72 -11.91
N SER A 53 -9.62 -22.91 -12.86
CA SER A 53 -9.79 -24.21 -13.53
C SER A 53 -8.47 -24.73 -14.12
N TYR A 54 -8.15 -25.99 -13.82
CA TYR A 54 -6.91 -26.69 -14.20
C TYR A 54 -5.65 -26.27 -13.42
N VAL A 55 -5.79 -25.52 -12.34
CA VAL A 55 -4.74 -25.33 -11.33
C VAL A 55 -5.01 -26.27 -10.16
N SER A 56 -4.16 -27.29 -10.01
CA SER A 56 -4.20 -28.18 -8.83
C SER A 56 -3.38 -27.58 -7.70
N GLU A 57 -3.53 -28.09 -6.47
CA GLU A 57 -2.68 -27.73 -5.33
C GLU A 57 -1.18 -27.86 -5.66
N THR A 58 -0.79 -28.94 -6.34
CA THR A 58 0.60 -29.13 -6.81
C THR A 58 1.06 -28.03 -7.75
N ARG A 59 0.17 -27.58 -8.64
CA ARG A 59 0.49 -26.54 -9.63
C ARG A 59 0.50 -25.15 -8.99
N ALA A 60 -0.41 -24.89 -8.05
CA ALA A 60 -0.38 -23.68 -7.23
C ALA A 60 0.90 -23.59 -6.41
N GLY A 61 1.34 -24.71 -5.82
CA GLY A 61 2.61 -24.80 -5.11
C GLY A 61 3.81 -24.49 -6.00
N LEU A 62 3.86 -25.07 -7.20
CA LEU A 62 4.91 -24.78 -8.20
C LEU A 62 4.91 -23.29 -8.59
N LEU A 63 3.74 -22.70 -8.83
CA LEU A 63 3.61 -21.30 -9.20
C LEU A 63 4.13 -20.38 -8.10
N ARG A 64 3.78 -20.67 -6.84
CA ARG A 64 4.28 -19.92 -5.69
C ARG A 64 5.79 -20.08 -5.53
N GLU A 65 6.30 -21.30 -5.59
CA GLU A 65 7.75 -21.55 -5.50
C GLU A 65 8.52 -20.82 -6.60
N THR A 66 8.00 -20.83 -7.83
CA THR A 66 8.64 -20.10 -8.93
C THR A 66 8.53 -18.58 -8.75
N ALA A 67 7.39 -18.08 -8.28
CA ALA A 67 7.22 -16.66 -8.00
C ALA A 67 8.11 -16.19 -6.85
N ASP A 68 8.32 -17.05 -5.84
CA ASP A 68 9.22 -16.83 -4.71
C ASP A 68 10.68 -16.83 -5.18
N GLU A 69 11.09 -17.80 -6.02
CA GLU A 69 12.41 -17.82 -6.65
C GLU A 69 12.66 -16.57 -7.50
N ILE A 70 11.66 -16.10 -8.26
CA ILE A 70 11.78 -14.85 -9.03
C ILE A 70 11.92 -13.63 -8.10
N ALA A 71 11.22 -13.63 -6.96
CA ALA A 71 11.33 -12.56 -5.97
C ALA A 71 12.61 -12.63 -5.13
N ASP A 72 13.23 -13.80 -4.98
CA ASP A 72 14.47 -14.05 -4.22
C ASP A 72 15.73 -13.90 -5.11
N ASP A 73 15.67 -14.31 -6.39
CA ASP A 73 16.73 -14.12 -7.41
C ASP A 73 16.69 -12.70 -8.01
N SER A 74 15.56 -12.00 -7.86
CA SER A 74 15.62 -10.54 -7.74
C SER A 74 16.37 -10.27 -6.45
N ASP A 75 17.69 -10.07 -6.51
CA ASP A 75 18.46 -9.44 -5.42
C ASP A 75 17.62 -8.28 -4.88
N ALA A 76 16.88 -8.53 -3.80
CA ALA A 76 16.10 -7.54 -3.10
C ALA A 76 17.08 -6.71 -2.28
N ASP A 77 18.00 -6.04 -2.96
CA ASP A 77 18.36 -4.71 -2.55
C ASP A 77 17.03 -3.96 -2.39
N PRO A 78 16.76 -3.27 -1.28
CA PRO A 78 15.81 -2.18 -1.31
C PRO A 78 16.41 -1.12 -2.25
N LEU A 79 16.29 -1.30 -3.57
CA LEU A 79 16.81 -0.39 -4.59
C LEU A 79 16.04 0.93 -4.61
N VAL A 80 14.97 1.04 -3.82
CA VAL A 80 14.27 2.30 -3.57
C VAL A 80 14.48 2.64 -2.11
N ASP A 81 15.18 3.75 -1.89
CA ASP A 81 15.36 4.34 -0.58
C ASP A 81 13.98 4.56 0.06
N SER A 82 13.79 4.16 1.33
CA SER A 82 12.48 4.24 1.97
C SER A 82 11.95 5.68 2.06
N VAL A 83 12.84 6.67 2.13
CA VAL A 83 12.47 8.10 2.06
C VAL A 83 11.95 8.42 0.67
N GLU A 84 12.64 7.95 -0.38
CA GLU A 84 12.18 8.10 -1.77
C GLU A 84 10.81 7.44 -1.99
N VAL A 85 10.60 6.21 -1.50
CA VAL A 85 9.29 5.53 -1.55
C VAL A 85 8.20 6.39 -0.92
N VAL A 86 8.44 6.91 0.28
CA VAL A 86 7.45 7.75 0.97
C VAL A 86 7.24 9.07 0.22
N LEU A 87 8.27 9.67 -0.38
CA LEU A 87 8.17 10.93 -1.14
C LEU A 87 7.45 10.78 -2.48
N GLU A 88 7.53 9.61 -3.12
CA GLU A 88 6.92 9.36 -4.43
C GLU A 88 5.57 8.63 -4.35
N ALA A 89 5.23 8.04 -3.21
CA ALA A 89 3.99 7.29 -3.01
C ALA A 89 2.75 8.05 -3.51
N THR A 90 1.88 7.34 -4.21
CA THR A 90 0.66 7.90 -4.82
C THR A 90 -0.61 7.27 -4.25
N LEU A 91 -1.74 7.97 -4.39
CA LEU A 91 -3.04 7.46 -3.97
C LEU A 91 -3.33 6.08 -4.60
N GLY A 92 -3.75 5.13 -3.77
CA GLY A 92 -4.04 3.75 -4.15
C GLY A 92 -2.81 2.85 -4.34
N GLU A 93 -1.61 3.33 -4.03
CA GLU A 93 -0.42 2.47 -3.97
C GLU A 93 -0.45 1.58 -2.73
N LYS A 94 0.20 0.41 -2.81
CA LYS A 94 0.34 -0.53 -1.69
C LYS A 94 1.77 -0.51 -1.19
N LEU A 95 1.94 -0.22 0.09
CA LEU A 95 3.25 -0.16 0.75
C LEU A 95 3.37 -1.26 1.80
N GLN A 96 4.46 -2.01 1.75
CA GLN A 96 4.89 -2.91 2.81
C GLN A 96 5.76 -2.14 3.80
N ILE A 97 5.45 -2.28 5.10
CA ILE A 97 6.11 -1.53 6.17
C ILE A 97 6.70 -2.51 7.17
N THR A 98 8.01 -2.39 7.39
CA THR A 98 8.76 -3.14 8.39
C THR A 98 9.06 -2.22 9.57
N LEU A 99 8.69 -2.63 10.78
CA LEU A 99 8.95 -1.86 12.01
C LEU A 99 10.31 -2.26 12.60
N ALA A 100 11.01 -1.31 13.22
CA ALA A 100 12.36 -1.56 13.78
C ALA A 100 12.36 -2.53 14.99
N GLU A 101 11.27 -2.57 15.75
CA GLU A 101 11.20 -3.35 17.01
C GLU A 101 10.26 -4.57 16.94
N ARG A 102 9.68 -4.89 15.77
CA ARG A 102 8.73 -6.02 15.58
C ARG A 102 8.83 -6.58 14.16
N ASP A 103 8.53 -7.88 13.99
CA ASP A 103 8.30 -8.45 12.66
C ASP A 103 7.27 -7.60 11.91
N ALA A 104 7.58 -7.30 10.64
CA ALA A 104 6.77 -6.47 9.74
C ALA A 104 5.27 -6.80 9.83
N TRP A 105 4.40 -5.82 9.57
CA TRP A 105 3.00 -6.17 9.39
C TRP A 105 2.86 -7.13 8.21
N ALA A 106 2.20 -8.25 8.44
CA ALA A 106 2.10 -9.34 7.48
C ALA A 106 1.42 -8.93 6.15
N ASN A 107 0.69 -7.80 6.14
CA ASN A 107 -0.07 -7.32 4.99
C ASN A 107 0.42 -5.95 4.54
N ALA A 108 0.43 -5.74 3.21
CA ALA A 108 0.64 -4.44 2.61
C ALA A 108 -0.53 -3.48 2.88
N TRP A 109 -0.22 -2.20 3.01
CA TRP A 109 -1.15 -1.15 3.37
C TRP A 109 -1.44 -0.26 2.19
N ASN A 110 -2.70 0.16 2.02
CA ASN A 110 -3.13 0.99 0.91
C ASN A 110 -2.98 2.46 1.28
N VAL A 111 -2.35 3.26 0.40
CA VAL A 111 -2.33 4.71 0.50
C VAL A 111 -3.72 5.23 0.14
N ILE A 112 -4.42 5.84 1.10
CA ILE A 112 -5.80 6.33 0.92
C ILE A 112 -5.91 7.86 0.96
N GLU A 113 -4.87 8.55 1.42
CA GLU A 113 -4.73 10.01 1.33
C GLU A 113 -3.26 10.36 1.17
N THR A 114 -2.96 11.39 0.38
CA THR A 114 -1.60 11.87 0.15
C THR A 114 -1.53 13.38 0.35
N GLU A 115 -0.70 13.83 1.28
CA GLU A 115 -0.28 15.22 1.34
C GLU A 115 0.94 15.44 0.40
N GLU A 116 1.04 16.64 -0.18
CA GLU A 116 2.22 17.01 -0.98
C GLU A 116 3.45 17.11 -0.06
N PRO A 117 4.61 16.58 -0.48
CA PRO A 117 5.84 16.70 0.31
C PRO A 117 6.24 18.17 0.44
N VAL A 118 6.64 18.56 1.65
CA VAL A 118 7.15 19.90 1.95
C VAL A 118 8.67 19.83 2.08
N GLU A 119 9.36 20.61 1.24
CA GLU A 119 10.82 20.78 1.31
C GLU A 119 11.19 21.92 2.27
N TRP A 120 12.19 21.68 3.09
CA TRP A 120 12.77 22.64 4.02
C TRP A 120 14.27 22.72 3.81
N VAL A 121 14.84 23.91 4.03
CA VAL A 121 16.30 24.12 4.04
C VAL A 121 16.74 24.38 5.48
N SER A 122 17.64 23.55 5.99
CA SER A 122 18.24 23.71 7.32
C SER A 122 19.12 24.97 7.37
N GLY A 123 19.41 25.46 8.58
CA GLY A 123 20.33 26.58 8.77
C GLY A 123 21.75 26.31 8.27
N ASP A 124 22.12 25.03 8.11
CA ASP A 124 23.42 24.55 7.64
C ASP A 124 23.45 24.27 6.13
N GLY A 125 22.31 24.41 5.44
CA GLY A 125 22.18 24.28 3.99
C GLY A 125 21.77 22.87 3.51
N ASP A 126 21.39 21.99 4.42
CA ASP A 126 20.84 20.68 4.10
C ASP A 126 19.35 20.79 3.75
N ASN A 127 18.93 20.14 2.67
CA ASN A 127 17.52 20.05 2.31
C ASN A 127 16.92 18.82 2.98
N TRP A 128 15.81 18.98 3.68
CA TRP A 128 15.07 17.88 4.30
C TRP A 128 13.60 17.99 3.95
N HIS A 129 12.93 16.85 3.88
CA HIS A 129 11.53 16.78 3.46
C HIS A 129 10.65 16.33 4.61
N THR A 130 9.40 16.80 4.59
CA THR A 130 8.33 16.23 5.42
C THR A 130 7.19 15.79 4.54
N ARG A 131 6.62 14.61 4.81
CA ARG A 131 5.41 14.15 4.14
C ARG A 131 4.60 13.28 5.08
N ARG A 132 3.27 13.32 4.92
CA ARG A 132 2.34 12.43 5.61
C ARG A 132 1.47 11.71 4.60
N LEU A 133 1.33 10.41 4.79
CA LEU A 133 0.48 9.53 4.00
C LEU A 133 -0.53 8.87 4.94
N ARG A 134 -1.81 8.86 4.55
CA ARG A 134 -2.81 8.06 5.25
C ARG A 134 -2.83 6.65 4.69
N MET A 135 -2.69 5.68 5.57
CA MET A 135 -2.63 4.26 5.23
C MET A 135 -3.86 3.52 5.77
N SER A 136 -4.35 2.52 5.03
CA SER A 136 -5.48 1.68 5.46
C SER A 136 -5.32 0.23 5.04
N GLU A 137 -5.80 -0.70 5.87
CA GLU A 137 -5.95 -2.12 5.47
C GLU A 137 -6.98 -2.27 4.34
N SER A 138 -7.90 -1.31 4.21
CA SER A 138 -8.94 -1.33 3.19
C SER A 138 -8.65 -0.39 2.03
N ALA A 139 -8.71 -0.93 0.82
CA ALA A 139 -8.56 -0.18 -0.41
C ALA A 139 -9.69 0.83 -0.68
N SER A 140 -10.79 0.79 0.07
CA SER A 140 -11.94 1.65 -0.15
C SER A 140 -12.05 2.81 0.84
N GLY A 141 -11.14 2.93 1.82
CA GLY A 141 -11.12 4.00 2.84
C GLY A 141 -12.40 4.17 3.67
N THR A 142 -13.39 3.28 3.50
CA THR A 142 -14.76 3.43 4.00
C THR A 142 -15.23 2.22 4.80
N ALA A 143 -14.40 1.18 4.90
CA ALA A 143 -14.64 0.07 5.79
C ALA A 143 -14.52 0.56 7.24
N LYS A 144 -15.66 0.71 7.92
CA LYS A 144 -15.77 1.25 9.30
C LYS A 144 -14.91 0.56 10.36
N GLU A 145 -14.35 -0.61 10.05
CA GLU A 145 -13.54 -1.42 10.95
C GLU A 145 -12.11 -1.62 10.43
N ALA A 146 -11.76 -1.05 9.28
CA ALA A 146 -10.40 -1.13 8.76
C ALA A 146 -9.47 -0.29 9.63
N ARG A 147 -8.31 -0.86 9.97
CA ARG A 147 -7.29 -0.10 10.68
C ARG A 147 -6.69 0.93 9.73
N GLU A 148 -6.45 2.11 10.28
CA GLU A 148 -5.79 3.22 9.60
C GLU A 148 -4.71 3.80 10.49
N PHE A 149 -3.71 4.42 9.88
CA PHE A 149 -2.67 5.18 10.55
C PHE A 149 -2.02 6.15 9.57
N ASP A 150 -1.21 7.06 10.10
CA ASP A 150 -0.44 8.00 9.31
C ASP A 150 1.02 7.53 9.23
N LEU A 151 1.54 7.38 8.02
CA LEU A 151 2.96 7.17 7.78
C LEU A 151 3.61 8.54 7.58
N VAL A 152 4.55 8.89 8.46
CA VAL A 152 5.12 10.24 8.53
C VAL A 152 6.62 10.18 8.26
N LEU A 153 7.04 10.98 7.29
CA LEU A 153 8.44 11.29 7.00
C LEU A 153 8.79 12.64 7.62
N ALA A 154 9.85 12.67 8.42
CA ALA A 154 10.42 13.88 8.99
C ALA A 154 11.94 13.88 8.85
N GLY A 155 12.44 14.51 7.79
CA GLY A 155 13.85 14.42 7.40
C GLY A 155 14.13 13.06 6.80
N ASP A 156 14.99 12.28 7.45
CA ASP A 156 15.31 10.89 7.07
C ASP A 156 14.60 9.86 7.96
N GLU A 157 13.84 10.31 8.95
CA GLU A 157 13.10 9.45 9.87
C GLU A 157 11.70 9.15 9.33
N ILE A 158 11.36 7.86 9.29
CA ILE A 158 10.01 7.38 8.96
C ILE A 158 9.41 6.74 10.20
N ARG A 159 8.18 7.12 10.52
CA ARG A 159 7.45 6.58 11.67
C ARG A 159 5.97 6.41 11.37
N VAL A 160 5.35 5.49 12.10
CA VAL A 160 3.89 5.39 12.12
C VAL A 160 3.34 6.19 13.28
N GLU A 161 2.40 7.10 12.98
CA GLU A 161 1.58 7.79 13.97
C GLU A 161 0.16 7.21 13.92
N ASP A 162 -0.43 6.92 15.09
CA ASP A 162 -1.87 6.61 15.14
C ASP A 162 -2.66 7.81 14.57
N PRO A 163 -3.74 7.54 13.83
CA PRO A 163 -4.50 8.60 13.18
C PRO A 163 -5.01 9.58 14.24
N PRO A 164 -5.18 10.88 13.94
CA PRO A 164 -5.87 11.79 14.84
C PRO A 164 -7.32 11.34 15.02
N VAL A 165 -7.57 10.49 16.01
CA VAL A 165 -8.91 10.18 16.51
C VAL A 165 -9.50 11.47 17.10
N GLU A 166 -10.82 11.63 17.03
CA GLU A 166 -11.57 12.75 17.66
C GLU A 166 -11.21 12.96 19.16
N TYR A 167 -10.59 11.97 19.80
CA TYR A 167 -9.93 12.10 21.08
C TYR A 167 -8.42 12.26 20.93
N VAL A 168 -7.97 13.51 20.87
CA VAL A 168 -6.57 13.87 21.13
C VAL A 168 -6.16 13.27 22.47
N SER A 169 -5.31 12.23 22.46
CA SER A 169 -4.60 11.86 23.68
C SER A 169 -3.77 13.08 24.06
N ALA A 170 -4.00 13.62 25.26
CA ALA A 170 -3.40 14.87 25.72
C ALA A 170 -1.91 14.68 26.09
N GLN A 171 -1.14 14.05 25.20
CA GLN A 171 0.28 13.80 25.39
C GLN A 171 1.04 14.30 24.16
N PRO A 172 1.92 15.32 24.31
CA PRO A 172 2.75 15.85 23.23
C PRO A 172 3.83 14.87 22.72
N ASP A 173 3.85 13.63 23.23
CA ASP A 173 4.83 12.57 22.97
C ASP A 173 4.12 11.22 22.74
N ALA A 174 3.09 11.17 21.89
CA ALA A 174 2.53 9.88 21.50
C ALA A 174 3.63 9.09 20.78
N PRO A 175 4.03 7.89 21.27
CA PRO A 175 5.12 7.13 20.71
C PRO A 175 4.73 6.64 19.32
N GLY A 176 5.21 7.32 18.28
CA GLY A 176 5.21 6.77 16.94
C GLY A 176 6.06 5.51 16.91
N TRP A 177 5.68 4.52 16.10
CA TRP A 177 6.51 3.32 15.93
C TRP A 177 7.55 3.58 14.85
N ASP A 178 8.83 3.36 15.18
CA ASP A 178 9.95 3.49 14.25
C ASP A 178 9.82 2.47 13.10
N VAL A 179 10.00 2.95 11.88
CA VAL A 179 9.97 2.15 10.66
C VAL A 179 11.41 1.86 10.22
N GLU A 180 11.71 0.58 10.00
CA GLU A 180 13.00 0.13 9.49
C GLU A 180 13.08 0.24 7.96
N SER A 181 12.00 -0.15 7.27
CA SER A 181 11.93 -0.07 5.81
C SER A 181 10.50 0.08 5.30
N VAL A 182 10.39 0.74 4.15
CA VAL A 182 9.16 0.89 3.37
C VAL A 182 9.45 0.44 1.94
N GLY A 183 8.60 -0.43 1.40
CA GLY A 183 8.68 -0.90 0.03
C GLY A 183 7.35 -0.78 -0.70
N ALA A 184 7.35 -0.31 -1.95
CA ALA A 184 6.18 -0.34 -2.80
C ALA A 184 5.98 -1.75 -3.39
N VAL A 185 4.81 -2.34 -3.17
CA VAL A 185 4.51 -3.74 -3.52
C VAL A 185 3.31 -3.92 -4.45
N GLY A 186 2.71 -2.83 -4.92
CA GLY A 186 1.65 -2.88 -5.93
C GLY A 186 0.67 -1.72 -5.85
N ARG A 187 -0.52 -1.91 -6.42
CA ARG A 187 -1.63 -0.93 -6.37
C ARG A 187 -2.95 -1.61 -6.03
N VAL A 188 -3.91 -0.81 -5.57
CA VAL A 188 -5.31 -1.22 -5.42
C VAL A 188 -5.95 -1.45 -6.79
N SER A 189 -7.07 -2.19 -6.80
CA SER A 189 -7.86 -2.39 -8.03
C SER A 189 -8.31 -1.06 -8.64
N THR A 190 -8.48 -1.01 -9.96
CA THR A 190 -8.99 0.18 -10.67
C THR A 190 -10.31 0.69 -10.08
N SER A 191 -11.22 -0.19 -9.68
CA SER A 191 -12.47 0.18 -9.02
C SER A 191 -12.26 0.86 -7.68
N SER A 192 -11.33 0.37 -6.86
CA SER A 192 -10.98 0.96 -5.57
C SER A 192 -10.26 2.30 -5.76
N LEU A 193 -9.38 2.41 -6.75
CA LEU A 193 -8.69 3.65 -7.08
C LEU A 193 -9.68 4.76 -7.48
N VAL A 194 -10.67 4.44 -8.32
CA VAL A 194 -11.72 5.40 -8.70
C VAL A 194 -12.55 5.85 -7.50
N GLN A 195 -12.79 4.97 -6.52
CA GLN A 195 -13.47 5.35 -5.27
C GLN A 195 -12.61 6.28 -4.43
N LEU A 196 -11.35 5.94 -4.21
CA LEU A 196 -10.41 6.78 -3.47
C LEU A 196 -10.28 8.17 -4.08
N GLN A 197 -10.15 8.26 -5.41
CA GLN A 197 -10.12 9.55 -6.12
C GLN A 197 -11.42 10.35 -5.91
N ALA A 198 -12.57 9.68 -6.00
CA ALA A 198 -13.86 10.34 -5.80
C ALA A 198 -14.08 10.81 -4.35
N ASP A 199 -13.47 10.17 -3.36
CA ASP A 199 -13.53 10.59 -1.96
C ASP A 199 -12.51 11.70 -1.66
N ASP A 200 -11.28 11.61 -2.18
CA ASP A 200 -10.26 12.66 -2.13
C ASP A 200 -10.77 13.97 -2.77
N ASP A 201 -11.43 13.88 -3.94
CA ASP A 201 -12.06 15.04 -4.60
C ASP A 201 -13.19 15.65 -3.75
N LYS A 202 -13.97 14.84 -3.01
CA LYS A 202 -15.02 15.36 -2.11
C LYS A 202 -14.44 16.06 -0.90
N GLU A 203 -13.35 15.56 -0.33
CA GLU A 203 -12.69 16.19 0.81
C GLU A 203 -12.01 17.50 0.40
N LYS A 204 -11.33 17.52 -0.74
CA LYS A 204 -10.75 18.74 -1.33
C LYS A 204 -11.80 19.75 -1.80
N ALA A 205 -12.98 19.29 -2.19
CA ALA A 205 -14.11 20.15 -2.55
C ALA A 205 -14.89 20.70 -1.34
N LYS A 206 -14.50 20.40 -0.10
CA LYS A 206 -15.03 21.15 1.07
C LYS A 206 -14.59 22.61 0.93
N PRO A 207 -15.52 23.56 0.83
CA PRO A 207 -15.16 24.97 0.71
C PRO A 207 -14.38 25.42 1.96
N ASP A 208 -13.17 25.97 1.74
CA ASP A 208 -12.40 26.74 2.71
C ASP A 208 -13.29 27.86 3.29
N GLY A 209 -13.91 27.58 4.43
CA GLY A 209 -14.70 28.58 5.17
C GLY A 209 -16.15 28.22 5.48
N ASP A 210 -16.59 26.96 5.38
CA ASP A 210 -17.94 26.60 5.84
C ASP A 210 -17.96 26.02 7.28
N ASP A 211 -17.82 26.92 8.25
CA ASP A 211 -18.05 26.72 9.70
C ASP A 211 -19.53 26.40 10.05
N THR A 212 -20.41 26.14 9.09
CA THR A 212 -21.85 25.93 9.34
C THR A 212 -22.19 24.64 10.08
N TRP A 213 -21.27 23.67 10.16
CA TRP A 213 -21.49 22.44 10.95
C TRP A 213 -21.55 22.70 12.46
N ARG A 214 -21.10 23.86 12.96
CA ARG A 214 -21.27 24.28 14.37
C ARG A 214 -22.69 24.77 14.71
N GLN A 215 -23.58 24.97 13.73
CA GLN A 215 -24.94 25.49 14.01
C GLN A 215 -25.93 24.43 14.55
N TYR A 216 -25.58 23.14 14.50
CA TYR A 216 -26.48 22.06 14.94
C TYR A 216 -26.15 21.46 16.31
N GLN A 217 -25.17 21.99 17.05
CA GLN A 217 -25.00 21.67 18.46
C GLN A 217 -25.78 22.67 19.34
N HIS A 218 -27.07 22.38 19.48
CA HIS A 218 -27.83 22.53 20.73
C HIS A 218 -27.48 23.73 21.64
N ARG A 219 -27.71 24.96 21.17
CA ARG A 219 -28.02 26.07 22.08
C ARG A 219 -29.40 26.64 21.79
N GLY A 220 -30.32 26.26 22.66
CA GLY A 220 -31.51 27.02 23.00
C GLY A 220 -32.76 26.50 22.32
N GLU A 221 -33.55 25.72 23.04
CA GLU A 221 -34.97 26.00 23.28
C GLU A 221 -35.62 24.77 23.92
N THR A 222 -35.61 24.73 25.26
CA THR A 222 -36.75 24.19 26.01
C THR A 222 -37.08 25.18 27.11
N ALA A 223 -38.21 25.86 26.87
CA ALA A 223 -39.19 26.45 27.77
C ALA A 223 -38.91 26.47 29.29
#